data_AF-A0A7C5LIX7-F1
#
_entry.id   AF-A0A7C5LIX7-F1
#
_cell.length_a   1.000
_cell.length_b   1.000
_cell.length_c   1.000
_cell.angle_alpha   90.00
_cell.angle_beta   90.00
_cell.angle_gamma   90.00
#
_symmetry.space_group_name_H-M   'P 1'
#
loop_
_entity.id
_entity.type
_entity.pdbx_description
1 polymer ?
#
loop_
_entity_poly.entity_id
_entity_poly.type
_entity_poly.pdbx_seq_one_letter_code
_entity_poly.pdbx_strand_id
1 'polypeptide(L)'
;ADAGYPGGQGLPEITLAYYTSQLHRQVAEFAQKNWHDVLGVDVKLANLELRVYLKALSEDTPQIFSSVWTSDYPDEDNWVFQNFHSTKGANRIRWQNAEFDRLVEEARVATNAQQRREMYGQAEKILCVDEAAIVPVFHSARVVCTKPYVARSYSPFGNEHIDKWSMKR
;
A
#
# COMPACT_ATOMS: atom_id res chain seq x y z
N ALA A 1 19.74 7.70 -15.46
CA ALA A 1 21.05 8.21 -15.93
C ALA A 1 21.61 9.20 -14.91
N ASP A 2 20.87 10.25 -14.56
CA ASP A 2 21.31 11.30 -13.63
C ASP A 2 21.67 10.80 -12.22
N ALA A 3 21.04 9.71 -11.77
CA ALA A 3 21.39 9.02 -10.52
C ALA A 3 22.73 8.22 -10.57
N GLY A 4 23.50 8.33 -11.65
CA GLY A 4 24.79 7.64 -11.82
C GLY A 4 24.72 6.25 -12.45
N TYR A 5 23.51 5.75 -12.75
CA TYR A 5 23.28 4.41 -13.32
C TYR A 5 22.56 4.51 -14.67
N PRO A 6 23.26 4.82 -15.77
CA PRO A 6 22.66 4.85 -17.10
C PRO A 6 22.26 3.43 -17.55
N GLY A 7 21.00 3.26 -17.96
CA GLY A 7 20.45 1.95 -18.37
C GLY A 7 20.55 0.87 -17.29
N GLY A 8 20.49 1.25 -16.01
CA GLY A 8 20.60 0.33 -14.88
C GLY A 8 22.01 -0.19 -14.58
N GLN A 9 23.01 0.14 -15.40
CA GLN A 9 24.37 -0.38 -15.23
C GLN A 9 25.01 0.12 -13.94
N GLY A 10 25.57 -0.81 -13.16
CA GLY A 10 26.25 -0.53 -11.89
C GLY A 10 25.32 -0.45 -10.68
N LEU A 11 24.01 -0.63 -10.86
CA LEU A 11 23.10 -0.69 -9.71
C LEU A 11 23.44 -1.88 -8.80
N PRO A 12 23.35 -1.72 -7.47
CA PRO A 12 23.41 -2.85 -6.56
C PRO A 12 22.23 -3.81 -6.82
N GLU A 13 22.34 -5.05 -6.37
CA GLU A 13 21.23 -6.01 -6.44
C GLU A 13 19.99 -5.40 -5.75
N ILE A 14 18.90 -5.26 -6.52
CA ILE A 14 17.60 -4.80 -6.02
C ILE A 14 16.73 -6.02 -5.75
N THR A 15 16.21 -6.11 -4.54
CA THR A 15 15.27 -7.18 -4.16
C THR A 15 13.87 -6.62 -3.94
N LEU A 16 12.87 -7.23 -4.61
CA LEU A 16 11.45 -7.03 -4.37
C LEU A 16 10.90 -8.20 -3.57
N ALA A 17 10.61 -7.96 -2.29
CA ALA A 17 10.01 -8.93 -1.40
C ALA A 17 8.48 -8.96 -1.51
N TYR A 18 7.90 -10.15 -1.45
CA TYR A 18 6.45 -10.31 -1.37
C TYR A 18 6.10 -11.55 -0.55
N TYR A 19 4.89 -11.57 0.03
CA TYR A 19 4.42 -12.77 0.72
C TYR A 19 3.71 -13.72 -0.24
N THR A 20 3.70 -15.01 0.11
CA THR A 20 3.14 -16.07 -0.72
C THR A 20 1.65 -15.86 -0.97
N SER A 21 1.32 -15.34 -2.15
CA SER A 21 -0.03 -15.12 -2.67
C SER A 21 0.03 -15.03 -4.19
N GLN A 22 -1.00 -15.52 -4.89
CA GLN A 22 -1.09 -15.46 -6.35
C GLN A 22 -1.05 -14.01 -6.84
N LEU A 23 -1.82 -13.12 -6.20
CA LEU A 23 -1.89 -11.71 -6.58
C LEU A 23 -0.51 -11.03 -6.45
N HIS A 24 0.13 -11.19 -5.29
CA HIS A 24 1.42 -10.57 -5.03
C HIS A 24 2.51 -11.06 -5.97
N ARG A 25 2.50 -12.36 -6.29
CA ARG A 25 3.40 -12.94 -7.28
C ARG A 25 3.21 -12.32 -8.67
N GLN A 26 1.96 -12.20 -9.14
CA GLN A 26 1.66 -11.64 -10.46
C GLN A 26 2.10 -10.17 -10.57
N VAL A 27 1.85 -9.37 -9.53
CA VAL A 27 2.31 -7.97 -9.50
C VAL A 27 3.83 -7.90 -9.48
N ALA A 28 4.50 -8.75 -8.70
CA ALA A 28 5.97 -8.77 -8.62
C ALA A 28 6.63 -9.19 -9.95
N GLU A 29 6.12 -10.23 -10.61
CA GLU A 29 6.58 -10.66 -11.94
C GLU A 29 6.33 -9.58 -13.01
N PHE A 30 5.18 -8.90 -12.94
CA PHE A 30 4.89 -7.77 -13.83
C PHE A 30 5.86 -6.60 -13.59
N ALA A 31 6.11 -6.22 -12.34
CA ALA A 31 7.05 -5.15 -12.00
C ALA A 31 8.48 -5.51 -12.45
N GLN A 32 8.96 -6.72 -12.15
CA GLN A 32 10.26 -7.22 -12.58
C GLN A 32 10.44 -7.10 -14.10
N LYS A 33 9.46 -7.57 -14.88
CA LYS A 33 9.50 -7.49 -16.34
C LYS A 33 9.56 -6.05 -16.83
N ASN A 34 8.71 -5.16 -16.30
CA ASN A 34 8.66 -3.77 -16.76
C ASN A 34 9.93 -2.99 -16.37
N TRP A 35 10.49 -3.23 -15.19
CA TRP A 35 11.75 -2.60 -14.78
C TRP A 35 12.92 -3.05 -15.66
N HIS A 36 12.97 -4.33 -16.03
CA HIS A 36 13.95 -4.80 -17.01
C HIS A 36 13.74 -4.14 -18.37
N ASP A 37 12.53 -4.24 -18.94
CA ASP A 37 12.29 -3.84 -20.33
C ASP A 37 12.33 -2.31 -20.55
N VAL A 38 11.89 -1.53 -19.57
CA VAL A 38 11.78 -0.07 -19.69
C VAL A 38 13.00 0.64 -19.11
N LEU A 39 13.59 0.12 -18.03
CA LEU A 39 14.66 0.79 -17.29
C LEU A 39 16.03 0.10 -17.42
N GLY A 40 16.08 -1.14 -17.92
CA GLY A 40 17.28 -1.97 -17.92
C GLY A 40 17.69 -2.43 -16.52
N VAL A 41 16.74 -2.49 -15.57
CA VAL A 41 17.02 -2.79 -14.17
C VAL A 41 16.63 -4.24 -13.86
N ASP A 42 17.62 -5.04 -13.44
CA ASP A 42 17.41 -6.39 -12.96
C ASP A 42 16.94 -6.39 -11.50
N VAL A 43 15.79 -7.00 -11.25
CA VAL A 43 15.23 -7.12 -9.90
C VAL A 43 15.05 -8.57 -9.52
N LYS A 44 15.50 -8.92 -8.32
CA LYS A 44 15.34 -10.23 -7.73
C LYS A 44 14.05 -10.31 -6.94
N LEU A 45 13.27 -11.35 -7.20
CA LEU A 45 12.02 -11.61 -6.51
C LEU A 45 12.27 -12.48 -5.28
N ALA A 46 11.83 -12.02 -4.10
CA ALA A 46 11.93 -12.76 -2.84
C ALA A 46 10.54 -13.11 -2.30
N ASN A 47 10.12 -14.37 -2.50
CA ASN A 47 8.87 -14.88 -1.94
C ASN A 47 9.08 -15.37 -0.50
N LEU A 48 8.30 -14.83 0.44
CA LEU A 48 8.35 -15.18 1.85
C LEU A 48 7.03 -15.78 2.32
N GLU A 49 7.09 -16.65 3.32
CA GLU A 49 5.90 -17.04 4.09
C GLU A 49 5.38 -15.81 4.87
N LEU A 50 4.07 -15.69 5.02
CA LEU A 50 3.42 -14.49 5.55
C LEU A 50 3.96 -14.04 6.91
N ARG A 51 4.14 -14.96 7.88
CA ARG A 51 4.67 -14.60 9.20
C ARG A 51 6.11 -14.09 9.10
N VAL A 52 6.96 -14.73 8.29
CA VAL A 52 8.34 -14.26 8.05
C VAL A 52 8.33 -12.88 7.39
N TYR A 53 7.46 -12.67 6.41
CA TYR A 53 7.30 -11.40 5.70
C TYR A 53 6.90 -10.26 6.65
N LEU A 54 5.86 -10.47 7.46
CA LEU A 54 5.38 -9.45 8.41
C LEU A 54 6.44 -9.11 9.47
N LYS A 55 7.22 -10.12 9.91
CA LYS A 55 8.36 -9.89 10.81
C LYS A 55 9.43 -9.03 10.14
N ALA A 56 9.79 -9.32 8.88
CA ALA A 56 10.74 -8.52 8.13
C ALA A 56 10.29 -7.05 8.03
N LEU A 57 9.03 -6.78 7.65
CA LEU A 57 8.51 -5.42 7.60
C LEU A 57 8.54 -4.66 8.94
N SER A 58 8.58 -5.37 10.07
CA SER A 58 8.62 -4.80 11.41
C SER A 58 10.04 -4.54 11.91
N GLU A 59 10.99 -5.40 11.55
CA GLU A 59 12.33 -5.43 12.16
C GLU A 59 13.43 -4.98 11.20
N ASP A 60 13.36 -5.43 9.95
CA ASP A 60 14.37 -5.18 8.90
C ASP A 60 13.65 -5.10 7.55
N THR A 61 13.09 -3.91 7.29
CA THR A 61 12.26 -3.66 6.12
C THR A 61 13.07 -3.91 4.84
N PRO A 62 12.62 -4.79 3.92
CA PRO A 62 13.26 -4.97 2.63
C PRO A 62 13.33 -3.67 1.83
N GLN A 63 14.33 -3.56 0.95
CA GLN A 63 14.50 -2.38 0.06
C GLN A 63 13.22 -2.02 -0.69
N ILE A 64 12.58 -3.04 -1.27
CA ILE A 64 11.30 -2.91 -1.95
C ILE A 64 10.44 -4.08 -1.53
N PHE A 65 9.18 -3.82 -1.22
CA PHE A 65 8.24 -4.85 -0.82
C PHE A 65 6.82 -4.57 -1.30
N SER A 66 6.06 -5.62 -1.58
CA SER A 66 4.66 -5.50 -1.99
C SER A 66 3.74 -5.28 -0.78
N SER A 67 3.04 -4.15 -0.72
CA SER A 67 2.09 -3.89 0.36
C SER A 67 0.66 -3.85 -0.16
N VAL A 68 -0.29 -4.18 0.72
CA VAL A 68 -1.71 -3.92 0.53
C VAL A 68 -2.24 -3.31 1.83
N TRP A 69 -3.08 -2.30 1.69
CA TRP A 69 -3.80 -1.71 2.80
C TRP A 69 -5.31 -1.74 2.51
N THR A 70 -6.11 -1.86 3.55
CA THR A 70 -7.57 -1.81 3.47
C THR A 70 -8.07 -0.96 4.63
N SER A 71 -8.99 -0.04 4.34
CA SER A 71 -9.47 0.91 5.34
C SER A 71 -10.12 0.21 6.52
N ASP A 72 -9.68 0.51 7.75
CA ASP A 72 -10.36 0.04 8.97
C ASP A 72 -11.63 0.86 9.26
N TYR A 73 -11.63 2.12 8.83
CA TYR A 73 -12.73 3.08 8.94
C TYR A 73 -12.74 4.03 7.72
N PRO A 74 -13.89 4.64 7.36
CA PRO A 74 -14.08 5.43 6.13
C PRO A 74 -13.45 6.83 6.21
N ASP A 75 -12.13 6.90 6.39
CA ASP A 75 -11.45 8.18 6.62
C ASP A 75 -10.01 8.16 6.09
N GLU A 76 -9.61 9.20 5.35
CA GLU A 76 -8.25 9.35 4.80
C GLU A 76 -7.15 9.25 5.86
N ASP A 77 -7.42 9.59 7.13
CA ASP A 77 -6.46 9.38 8.23
C ASP A 77 -5.93 7.95 8.28
N ASN A 78 -6.80 6.97 8.01
CA ASN A 78 -6.43 5.57 8.02
C ASN A 78 -5.43 5.24 6.90
N TRP A 79 -5.48 5.95 5.76
CA TRP A 79 -4.58 5.74 4.63
C TRP A 79 -3.26 6.47 4.78
N VAL A 80 -3.27 7.73 5.25
CA VAL A 80 -2.07 8.56 5.27
C VAL A 80 -1.36 8.55 6.62
N PHE A 81 -2.04 8.93 7.70
CA PHE A 81 -1.43 9.09 9.01
C PHE A 81 -1.03 7.74 9.60
N GLN A 82 -1.98 6.81 9.68
CA GLN A 82 -1.76 5.52 10.36
C GLN A 82 -0.71 4.67 9.65
N ASN A 83 -0.49 4.86 8.34
CA ASN A 83 0.48 4.09 7.58
C ASN A 83 1.85 4.77 7.46
N PHE A 84 1.91 6.09 7.30
CA PHE A 84 3.12 6.76 6.82
C PHE A 84 3.65 7.87 7.72
N HIS A 85 2.91 8.30 8.76
CA HIS A 85 3.44 9.28 9.69
C HIS A 85 4.76 8.77 10.31
N SER A 86 5.80 9.61 10.32
CA SER A 86 7.18 9.21 10.61
C SER A 86 7.35 8.42 11.91
N THR A 87 6.70 8.85 13.00
CA THR A 87 6.85 8.28 14.35
C THR A 87 5.57 7.73 15.00
N LYS A 88 4.39 8.15 14.52
CA LYS A 88 3.09 7.81 15.11
C LYS A 88 2.27 6.81 14.29
N GLY A 89 2.69 6.56 13.03
CA GLY A 89 2.10 5.54 12.16
C GLY A 89 2.90 4.24 12.18
N ALA A 90 2.40 3.23 11.48
CA ALA A 90 3.09 1.95 11.29
C ALA A 90 4.43 2.13 10.55
N ASN A 91 4.50 3.09 9.61
CA ASN A 91 5.66 3.52 8.84
C ASN A 91 6.62 2.39 8.45
N ARG A 92 6.07 1.35 7.81
CA ARG A 92 6.85 0.17 7.41
C ARG A 92 7.94 0.51 6.40
N ILE A 93 7.74 1.56 5.60
CA ILE A 93 8.70 2.06 4.60
C ILE A 93 9.86 2.87 5.21
N ARG A 94 9.83 3.17 6.52
CA ARG A 94 10.87 3.94 7.23
C ARG A 94 11.13 5.33 6.64
N TRP A 95 10.10 5.90 6.03
CA TRP A 95 10.16 7.21 5.40
C TRP A 95 9.90 8.30 6.42
N GLN A 96 10.53 9.46 6.24
CA GLN A 96 10.33 10.61 7.11
C GLN A 96 10.21 11.88 6.28
N ASN A 97 9.14 12.63 6.49
CA ASN A 97 8.96 13.94 5.89
C ASN A 97 8.18 14.84 6.85
N ALA A 98 8.82 15.91 7.31
CA ALA A 98 8.25 16.80 8.32
C ALA A 98 7.01 17.57 7.83
N GLU A 99 6.95 17.90 6.53
CA GLU A 99 5.79 18.59 5.96
C GLU A 99 4.60 17.66 5.80
N PHE A 100 4.84 16.42 5.38
CA PHE A 100 3.83 15.37 5.38
C PHE A 100 3.24 15.18 6.78
N ASP A 101 4.10 14.97 7.79
CA ASP A 101 3.67 14.78 9.19
C ASP A 101 2.82 15.96 9.66
N ARG A 102 3.26 17.19 9.40
CA ARG A 102 2.52 18.41 9.75
C ARG A 102 1.13 18.44 9.12
N LEU A 103 1.04 18.19 7.80
CA LEU A 103 -0.22 18.21 7.05
C LEU A 103 -1.20 17.15 7.58
N VAL A 104 -0.73 15.92 7.81
CA VAL A 104 -1.60 14.85 8.30
C VAL A 104 -2.04 15.07 9.75
N GLU A 105 -1.21 15.69 10.59
CA GLU A 105 -1.57 16.05 11.96
C GLU A 105 -2.63 17.16 12.01
N GLU A 106 -2.47 18.21 11.21
CA GLU A 106 -3.43 19.31 11.12
C GLU A 106 -4.77 18.84 10.53
N ALA A 107 -4.74 17.98 9.50
CA ALA A 107 -5.93 17.43 8.88
C ALA A 107 -6.79 16.61 9.85
N ARG A 108 -6.18 15.92 10.83
CA ARG A 108 -6.90 15.11 11.83
C ARG A 108 -7.76 15.93 12.79
N VAL A 109 -7.32 17.13 13.10
CA VAL A 109 -8.00 18.02 14.06
C VAL A 109 -8.82 19.11 13.37
N ALA A 110 -8.78 19.18 12.04
CA ALA A 110 -9.52 20.14 11.26
C ALA A 110 -11.04 19.88 11.30
N THR A 111 -11.80 20.92 11.62
CA THR A 111 -13.27 20.87 11.65
C THR A 111 -13.91 21.22 10.31
N ASN A 112 -13.19 21.91 9.43
CA ASN A 112 -13.64 22.23 8.09
C ASN A 112 -13.29 21.08 7.12
N ALA A 113 -14.32 20.44 6.56
CA ALA A 113 -14.15 19.29 5.68
C ALA A 113 -13.38 19.60 4.38
N GLN A 114 -13.47 20.82 3.86
CA GLN A 114 -12.77 21.22 2.63
C GLN A 114 -11.28 21.39 2.89
N GLN A 115 -10.92 22.12 3.95
CA GLN A 115 -9.52 22.30 4.36
C GLN A 115 -8.87 20.95 4.69
N ARG A 116 -9.60 20.07 5.37
CA ARG A 116 -9.15 18.71 5.67
C ARG A 116 -8.82 17.90 4.42
N ARG A 117 -9.69 17.94 3.40
CA ARG A 117 -9.43 17.28 2.11
C ARG A 117 -8.22 17.86 1.37
N GLU A 118 -8.07 19.19 1.39
CA GLU A 118 -6.93 19.85 0.74
C GLU A 118 -5.60 19.46 1.38
N MET A 119 -5.53 19.41 2.70
CA MET A 119 -4.32 18.98 3.43
C MET A 119 -3.97 17.52 3.14
N TYR A 120 -4.95 16.61 3.12
CA TYR A 120 -4.68 15.22 2.74
C TYR A 120 -4.24 15.10 1.28
N GLY A 121 -4.86 15.83 0.35
CA GLY A 121 -4.43 15.83 -1.05
C GLY A 121 -2.99 16.33 -1.23
N GLN A 122 -2.57 17.33 -0.43
CA GLN A 122 -1.18 17.78 -0.41
C GLN A 122 -0.24 16.72 0.17
N ALA A 123 -0.62 16.06 1.27
CA ALA A 123 0.15 14.98 1.87
C ALA A 123 0.32 13.79 0.90
N GLU A 124 -0.74 13.38 0.20
CA GLU A 124 -0.69 12.33 -0.82
C GLU A 124 0.19 12.71 -2.00
N LYS A 125 0.17 13.98 -2.43
CA LYS A 125 1.06 14.47 -3.49
C LYS A 125 2.53 14.37 -3.08
N ILE A 126 2.86 14.74 -1.84
CA ILE A 126 4.23 14.59 -1.32
C ILE A 126 4.63 13.10 -1.35
N LEU A 127 3.78 12.24 -0.78
CA LEU A 127 4.03 10.80 -0.63
C LEU A 127 4.20 10.09 -1.99
N CYS A 128 3.30 10.33 -2.94
CA CYS A 128 3.19 9.52 -4.16
C CYS A 128 3.84 10.16 -5.39
N VAL A 129 3.98 11.49 -5.43
CA VAL A 129 4.41 12.22 -6.64
C VAL A 129 5.74 12.91 -6.44
N ASP A 130 5.86 13.72 -5.39
CA ASP A 130 7.05 14.56 -5.22
C ASP A 130 8.24 13.77 -4.71
N GLU A 131 8.02 12.87 -3.75
CA GLU A 131 9.07 12.00 -3.23
C GLU A 131 8.98 10.55 -3.72
N ALA A 132 7.82 10.16 -4.28
CA ALA A 132 7.56 8.79 -4.74
C ALA A 132 7.96 7.72 -3.70
N ALA A 133 7.68 8.00 -2.42
CA ALA A 133 8.02 7.12 -1.30
C ALA A 133 7.26 5.79 -1.35
N ILE A 134 6.14 5.76 -2.07
CA ILE A 134 5.43 4.54 -2.48
C ILE A 134 5.13 4.58 -3.98
N VAL A 135 4.86 3.41 -4.55
CA VAL A 135 4.40 3.25 -5.94
C VAL A 135 2.99 2.67 -5.94
N PRO A 136 1.93 3.48 -6.03
CA PRO A 136 0.56 2.99 -6.13
C PRO A 136 0.36 2.18 -7.41
N VAL A 137 -0.18 0.96 -7.29
CA VAL A 137 -0.37 0.05 -8.45
C VAL A 137 -1.84 0.04 -8.90
N PHE A 138 -2.77 -0.20 -7.98
CA PHE A 138 -4.21 -0.21 -8.26
C PHE A 138 -5.04 -0.05 -6.98
N HIS A 139 -6.28 0.40 -7.13
CA HIS A 139 -7.30 0.31 -6.08
C HIS A 139 -8.07 -1.03 -6.21
N SER A 140 -8.09 -1.81 -5.13
CA SER A 140 -8.72 -3.14 -5.14
C SER A 140 -10.24 -3.05 -5.28
N ALA A 141 -10.80 -3.89 -6.16
CA ALA A 141 -12.24 -4.14 -6.21
C ALA A 141 -12.57 -5.47 -5.55
N ARG A 142 -13.70 -5.53 -4.84
CA ARG A 142 -14.17 -6.75 -4.20
C ARG A 142 -15.21 -7.44 -5.08
N VAL A 143 -14.83 -8.58 -5.66
CA VAL A 143 -15.72 -9.43 -6.48
C VAL A 143 -16.17 -10.63 -5.66
N VAL A 144 -17.47 -10.75 -5.39
CA VAL A 144 -18.04 -11.86 -4.62
C VAL A 144 -19.17 -12.55 -5.38
N CYS A 145 -19.17 -13.88 -5.37
CA CYS A 145 -20.28 -14.68 -5.87
C CYS A 145 -21.14 -15.15 -4.69
N THR A 146 -22.46 -14.95 -4.78
CA THR A 146 -23.41 -15.39 -3.74
C THR A 146 -24.44 -16.30 -4.38
N LYS A 147 -24.72 -17.45 -3.73
CA LYS A 147 -25.75 -18.37 -4.21
C LYS A 147 -27.11 -17.65 -4.23
N PRO A 148 -28.00 -17.90 -5.22
CA PRO A 148 -29.28 -17.19 -5.32
C PRO A 148 -30.18 -17.33 -4.09
N TYR A 149 -30.06 -18.45 -3.37
CA TYR A 149 -30.82 -18.71 -2.15
C TYR A 149 -30.22 -18.07 -0.88
N VAL A 150 -29.09 -17.35 -0.96
CA VAL A 150 -28.49 -16.66 0.19
C VAL A 150 -28.80 -15.17 0.11
N ALA A 151 -29.55 -14.66 1.09
CA ALA A 151 -29.67 -13.23 1.34
C ALA A 151 -28.59 -12.82 2.35
N ARG A 152 -27.66 -11.94 1.93
CA ARG A 152 -26.52 -11.49 2.73
C ARG A 152 -26.45 -9.98 2.84
N SER A 153 -25.73 -9.52 3.86
CA SER A 153 -25.26 -8.15 3.96
C SER A 153 -23.98 -7.95 3.13
N TYR A 154 -23.75 -6.70 2.71
CA TYR A 154 -22.53 -6.23 2.06
C TYR A 154 -21.90 -5.12 2.90
N SER A 155 -20.58 -5.14 3.05
CA SER A 155 -19.82 -4.10 3.73
C SER A 155 -18.73 -3.56 2.81
N PRO A 156 -18.54 -2.23 2.74
CA PRO A 156 -17.49 -1.62 1.93
C PRO A 156 -16.08 -1.95 2.43
N PHE A 157 -15.90 -2.27 3.72
CA PHE A 157 -14.60 -2.51 4.37
C PHE A 157 -14.36 -3.97 4.76
N GLY A 158 -15.24 -4.89 4.35
CA GLY A 158 -15.23 -6.28 4.83
C GLY A 158 -15.95 -6.45 6.17
N ASN A 159 -15.66 -7.54 6.89
CA ASN A 159 -16.28 -7.90 8.17
C ASN A 159 -17.81 -8.08 8.12
N GLU A 160 -18.31 -8.85 7.15
CA GLU A 160 -19.74 -9.16 7.14
C GLU A 160 -20.19 -9.99 8.34
N HIS A 161 -21.25 -9.49 8.96
CA HIS A 161 -22.00 -10.18 9.98
C HIS A 161 -22.81 -11.34 9.37
N ILE A 162 -22.20 -12.53 9.33
CA ILE A 162 -22.82 -13.77 8.84
C ILE A 162 -24.09 -14.10 9.63
N ASP A 163 -24.13 -13.73 10.91
CA ASP A 163 -25.31 -13.80 11.78
C ASP A 163 -26.53 -13.05 11.24
N LYS A 164 -26.34 -12.07 10.33
CA LYS A 164 -27.42 -11.33 9.66
C LYS A 164 -27.85 -11.94 8.34
N TRP A 165 -27.24 -13.05 7.91
CA TRP A 165 -27.56 -13.69 6.64
C TRP A 165 -28.74 -14.65 6.81
N SER A 166 -29.49 -14.87 5.73
CA SER A 166 -30.60 -15.83 5.72
C SER A 166 -30.60 -16.66 4.43
N MET A 167 -31.21 -17.85 4.52
CA MET A 167 -31.42 -18.71 3.37
C MET A 167 -32.88 -18.65 2.95
N LYS A 168 -33.12 -18.27 1.69
CA LYS A 168 -34.42 -18.40 1.04
C LYS A 168 -34.63 -19.89 0.74
N ARG A 169 -35.68 -20.47 1.32
CA ARG A 169 -36.12 -21.84 1.00
C ARG A 169 -36.77 -21.87 -0.38
#